data_AF-A0A4V2A9B5-F1
#
_entry.id   AF-A0A4V2A9B5-F1
#
_cell.length_a   1.000
_cell.length_b   1.000
_cell.length_c   1.000
_cell.angle_alpha   90.00
_cell.angle_beta   90.00
_cell.angle_gamma   90.00
#
_symmetry.space_group_name_H-M   'P 1'
#
loop_
_entity.id
_entity.type
_entity.pdbx_description
1 polymer ?
#
loop_
_entity_poly.entity_id
_entity_poly.type
_entity_poly.pdbx_seq_one_letter_code
_entity_poly.pdbx_strand_id
1 'polypeptide(L)'
;QQLDNSNIGSSGSGNGLGMVDLDADGRANAVDRDSDGDGIPDVIEVFGADTNNDAIIDGFVDANLDGLHDSYINASGLLRTGADVTNDGRADSYPNKNFDNDGRANPYDLDSDADGIVDAIEAGFADSNFNGFEDGAIGTDGWSNTIRSRPAPLSLLNSDGLGRPNYLDIDSDGDGIPDNIEGQSTAGYRFPTYTDSDNDGLDNAYDLAPHTATFSGAGILLYDRDMDGTPDYIDLDSDSDGQSDIKEGNDWNLNGAADEILTPTGIDTDGDGLDDRFDLINSTTNLKGTSIYMGTSGSMTGDPSPGTRATVQRTLASGGCAFERDWRCVSFVLPISHLQLTAAESNNAVVLKWTIISSRNLNIFEIERSTDNVSYEKIATQSAAVRLDQLENFAGNDNIAGINSELVYYRIKVIAQDGQAKYSNVVLVRKGKTVAAFSVMPNPANDNASVRFYTEKETIVSISIRDFTGKLVYSQKAKALKGNNVLPLTNLSKYSDGVYHVQLMIDHDVQSAKLIIQN
;
A
#
# COMPACT_ATOMS: atom_id res chain seq x y z
N GLN A 1 42.15 -2.89 -8.92
CA GLN A 1 42.45 -3.13 -10.35
C GLN A 1 42.28 -4.60 -10.68
N GLN A 2 41.53 -4.82 -11.76
CA GLN A 2 41.04 -6.09 -12.25
C GLN A 2 42.15 -6.85 -12.97
N LEU A 3 42.35 -8.10 -12.58
CA LEU A 3 43.30 -8.99 -13.23
C LEU A 3 42.56 -10.25 -13.63
N ASP A 4 42.85 -10.70 -14.83
CA ASP A 4 42.46 -12.03 -15.26
C ASP A 4 43.31 -13.11 -14.56
N ASN A 5 42.90 -14.37 -14.69
CA ASN A 5 43.66 -15.52 -14.16
C ASN A 5 45.09 -15.67 -14.74
N SER A 6 45.46 -14.90 -15.77
CA SER A 6 46.78 -14.93 -16.38
C SER A 6 47.74 -13.84 -15.88
N ASN A 7 47.26 -12.89 -15.06
CA ASN A 7 48.02 -11.73 -14.56
C ASN A 7 48.55 -10.81 -15.67
N ILE A 8 47.85 -10.69 -16.80
CA ILE A 8 48.32 -9.91 -17.98
C ILE A 8 47.46 -8.64 -18.23
N GLY A 9 46.68 -8.20 -17.23
CA GLY A 9 45.81 -7.03 -17.35
C GLY A 9 44.58 -7.27 -18.24
N SER A 10 43.67 -6.29 -18.29
CA SER A 10 42.38 -6.38 -18.99
C SER A 10 42.50 -6.32 -20.51
N SER A 11 43.41 -5.48 -21.02
CA SER A 11 43.51 -5.20 -22.46
C SER A 11 44.19 -6.34 -23.23
N GLY A 12 43.42 -7.04 -24.07
CA GLY A 12 43.93 -8.01 -25.05
C GLY A 12 44.22 -9.42 -24.49
N SER A 13 43.79 -9.71 -23.27
CA SER A 13 43.95 -11.02 -22.63
C SER A 13 42.98 -12.08 -23.15
N GLY A 14 41.83 -11.66 -23.70
CA GLY A 14 40.75 -12.56 -24.12
C GLY A 14 40.03 -13.24 -22.96
N ASN A 15 40.14 -12.70 -21.74
CA ASN A 15 39.59 -13.29 -20.51
C ASN A 15 38.67 -12.30 -19.74
N GLY A 16 37.74 -11.64 -20.42
CA GLY A 16 36.56 -11.08 -19.74
C GLY A 16 36.65 -9.71 -19.08
N LEU A 17 37.58 -8.87 -19.52
CA LEU A 17 37.65 -7.46 -19.10
C LEU A 17 37.69 -6.56 -20.35
N GLY A 18 36.75 -6.76 -21.27
CA GLY A 18 36.67 -6.05 -22.55
C GLY A 18 36.50 -4.53 -22.41
N MET A 19 36.18 -3.85 -23.52
CA MET A 19 35.77 -2.43 -23.49
C MET A 19 34.32 -2.26 -23.01
N VAL A 20 33.90 -3.06 -22.03
CA VAL A 20 32.56 -2.96 -21.43
C VAL A 20 32.52 -1.69 -20.59
N ASP A 21 31.39 -1.00 -20.67
CA ASP A 21 31.07 0.31 -20.11
C ASP A 21 29.60 0.17 -19.67
N LEU A 22 29.37 -0.16 -18.38
CA LEU A 22 28.04 -0.58 -17.89
C LEU A 22 27.12 0.62 -17.69
N ASP A 23 27.62 1.68 -17.06
CA ASP A 23 26.89 2.92 -16.80
C ASP A 23 26.78 3.84 -18.05
N ALA A 24 27.51 3.50 -19.11
CA ALA A 24 27.53 4.19 -20.40
C ALA A 24 28.05 5.64 -20.32
N ASP A 25 28.96 5.93 -19.39
CA ASP A 25 29.60 7.25 -19.25
C ASP A 25 30.67 7.55 -20.33
N GLY A 26 31.05 6.51 -21.10
CA GLY A 26 32.07 6.56 -22.13
C GLY A 26 33.44 6.06 -21.71
N ARG A 27 33.57 5.43 -20.54
CA ARG A 27 34.77 4.77 -20.03
C ARG A 27 34.51 3.29 -19.85
N ALA A 28 35.55 2.52 -20.14
CA ALA A 28 35.45 1.10 -19.89
C ALA A 28 35.68 0.83 -18.40
N ASN A 29 34.93 -0.08 -17.80
CA ASN A 29 35.01 -0.51 -16.39
C ASN A 29 36.45 -0.78 -15.91
N ALA A 30 37.35 -1.19 -16.81
CA ALA A 30 38.75 -1.45 -16.46
C ALA A 30 39.54 -0.19 -16.05
N VAL A 31 39.07 1.00 -16.44
CA VAL A 31 39.68 2.31 -16.17
C VAL A 31 38.67 3.32 -15.61
N ASP A 32 37.46 2.87 -15.36
CA ASP A 32 36.47 3.60 -14.58
C ASP A 32 36.85 3.60 -13.10
N ARG A 33 36.30 4.56 -12.36
CA ARG A 33 36.39 4.67 -10.91
C ARG A 33 35.09 4.27 -10.20
N ASP A 34 34.00 4.15 -10.95
CA ASP A 34 32.64 3.88 -10.49
C ASP A 34 31.90 3.24 -11.67
N SER A 35 32.07 1.94 -11.84
CA SER A 35 31.83 1.25 -13.12
C SER A 35 30.36 0.96 -13.40
N ASP A 36 29.51 0.94 -12.38
CA ASP A 36 28.05 0.80 -12.46
C ASP A 36 27.32 2.12 -12.20
N GLY A 37 28.01 3.15 -11.74
CA GLY A 37 27.51 4.53 -11.68
C GLY A 37 26.58 4.78 -10.50
N ASP A 38 26.59 3.91 -9.50
CA ASP A 38 25.75 4.00 -8.30
C ASP A 38 26.25 5.09 -7.31
N GLY A 39 27.47 5.61 -7.54
CA GLY A 39 28.12 6.64 -6.72
C GLY A 39 29.01 6.10 -5.61
N ILE A 40 29.09 4.79 -5.42
CA ILE A 40 30.08 4.11 -4.57
C ILE A 40 31.26 3.76 -5.49
N PRO A 41 32.48 4.22 -5.19
CA PRO A 41 33.58 4.00 -6.13
C PRO A 41 34.07 2.56 -6.05
N ASP A 42 34.44 1.99 -7.20
CA ASP A 42 35.04 0.66 -7.38
C ASP A 42 36.02 0.28 -6.26
N VAL A 43 36.85 1.26 -5.84
CA VAL A 43 37.87 1.05 -4.81
C VAL A 43 37.27 0.74 -3.45
N ILE A 44 36.16 1.35 -3.06
CA ILE A 44 35.50 1.13 -1.77
C ILE A 44 34.77 -0.21 -1.77
N GLU A 45 34.09 -0.56 -2.84
CA GLU A 45 33.31 -1.79 -2.94
C GLU A 45 34.20 -3.04 -2.99
N VAL A 46 35.41 -2.92 -3.55
CA VAL A 46 36.44 -3.97 -3.41
C VAL A 46 37.18 -3.93 -2.07
N PHE A 47 36.75 -3.07 -1.13
CA PHE A 47 37.33 -2.82 0.20
C PHE A 47 38.79 -2.36 0.15
N GLY A 48 39.11 -1.54 -0.84
CA GLY A 48 40.35 -0.78 -0.94
C GLY A 48 40.34 0.46 -0.04
N ALA A 49 41.53 0.96 0.28
CA ALA A 49 41.66 2.18 1.07
C ALA A 49 41.57 3.41 0.16
N ASP A 50 40.64 4.31 0.43
CA ASP A 50 40.57 5.66 -0.15
C ASP A 50 40.35 6.70 0.96
N THR A 51 41.45 7.14 1.58
CA THR A 51 41.39 8.11 2.68
C THR A 51 41.09 9.53 2.18
N ASN A 52 41.24 9.78 0.89
CA ASN A 52 41.24 11.13 0.33
C ASN A 52 40.02 11.43 -0.58
N ASN A 53 39.17 10.42 -0.82
CA ASN A 53 37.95 10.45 -1.63
C ASN A 53 38.20 10.83 -3.10
N ASP A 54 39.32 10.37 -3.68
CA ASP A 54 39.63 10.54 -5.11
C ASP A 54 39.26 9.32 -5.96
N ALA A 55 38.63 8.30 -5.35
CA ALA A 55 38.28 7.02 -5.96
C ALA A 55 39.49 6.30 -6.57
N ILE A 56 40.68 6.55 -6.02
CA ILE A 56 41.92 5.83 -6.32
C ILE A 56 42.39 5.20 -5.03
N ILE A 57 42.84 3.94 -5.12
CA ILE A 57 43.43 3.30 -3.96
C ILE A 57 44.66 4.07 -3.44
N ASP A 58 44.70 4.29 -2.14
CA ASP A 58 45.80 4.99 -1.47
C ASP A 58 47.16 4.32 -1.76
N GLY A 59 48.14 5.14 -2.13
CA GLY A 59 49.49 4.67 -2.45
C GLY A 59 49.64 4.05 -3.85
N PHE A 60 48.61 4.14 -4.69
CA PHE A 60 48.62 3.66 -6.05
C PHE A 60 49.33 4.63 -7.00
N VAL A 61 50.23 4.09 -7.84
CA VAL A 61 50.92 4.80 -8.91
C VAL A 61 50.75 4.04 -10.22
N ASP A 62 50.18 4.69 -11.22
CA ASP A 62 50.07 4.24 -12.62
C ASP A 62 50.49 5.41 -13.52
N ALA A 63 51.79 5.51 -13.79
CA ALA A 63 52.35 6.62 -14.57
C ALA A 63 52.13 6.47 -16.08
N ASN A 64 51.83 5.27 -16.57
CA ASN A 64 51.63 4.99 -17.99
C ASN A 64 50.14 4.91 -18.40
N LEU A 65 49.22 5.01 -17.44
CA LEU A 65 47.77 5.00 -17.62
C LEU A 65 47.27 3.74 -18.34
N ASP A 66 47.93 2.61 -18.09
CA ASP A 66 47.55 1.32 -18.68
C ASP A 66 46.55 0.55 -17.80
N GLY A 67 46.16 1.10 -16.66
CA GLY A 67 45.24 0.47 -15.73
C GLY A 67 45.91 -0.57 -14.84
N LEU A 68 47.25 -0.55 -14.72
CA LEU A 68 48.03 -1.38 -13.80
C LEU A 68 48.89 -0.51 -12.87
N HIS A 69 49.07 -0.96 -11.62
CA HIS A 69 50.05 -0.36 -10.74
C HIS A 69 51.47 -0.50 -11.34
N ASP A 70 52.27 0.56 -11.37
CA ASP A 70 53.63 0.52 -11.91
C ASP A 70 54.55 -0.50 -11.19
N SER A 71 54.21 -0.87 -9.94
CA SER A 71 54.93 -1.92 -9.18
C SER A 71 54.32 -3.33 -9.31
N TYR A 72 53.41 -3.56 -10.26
CA TYR A 72 52.60 -4.77 -10.43
C TYR A 72 53.37 -6.07 -10.75
N ILE A 73 54.71 -6.05 -10.79
CA ILE A 73 55.52 -7.26 -11.07
C ILE A 73 55.32 -8.38 -10.03
N ASN A 74 54.75 -8.13 -8.83
CA ASN A 74 54.47 -9.15 -7.80
C ASN A 74 53.22 -8.91 -6.93
N ALA A 75 52.26 -8.08 -7.35
CA ALA A 75 51.09 -7.73 -6.53
C ALA A 75 49.85 -8.56 -6.89
N SER A 76 49.03 -8.89 -5.89
CA SER A 76 47.69 -9.44 -6.08
C SER A 76 46.72 -8.29 -6.35
N GLY A 77 45.97 -8.32 -7.46
CA GLY A 77 44.85 -7.41 -7.69
C GLY A 77 43.76 -7.59 -6.63
N LEU A 78 43.09 -6.49 -6.28
CA LEU A 78 41.98 -6.46 -5.31
C LEU A 78 40.70 -7.08 -5.87
N LEU A 79 40.46 -6.89 -7.17
CA LEU A 79 39.41 -7.55 -7.92
C LEU A 79 40.08 -8.55 -8.86
N ARG A 80 39.67 -9.82 -8.80
CA ARG A 80 40.19 -10.89 -9.65
C ARG A 80 39.02 -11.50 -10.38
N THR A 81 39.17 -11.69 -11.69
CA THR A 81 38.11 -12.24 -12.52
C THR A 81 38.41 -13.68 -12.92
N GLY A 82 37.34 -14.44 -13.15
CA GLY A 82 37.38 -15.78 -13.72
C GLY A 82 37.61 -15.75 -15.24
N ALA A 83 37.33 -16.88 -15.91
CA ALA A 83 37.40 -16.94 -17.36
C ALA A 83 36.14 -16.36 -18.00
N ASP A 84 36.30 -15.80 -19.20
CA ASP A 84 35.23 -15.48 -20.14
C ASP A 84 35.01 -16.70 -21.05
N VAL A 85 34.17 -17.62 -20.59
CA VAL A 85 33.78 -18.83 -21.29
C VAL A 85 32.82 -18.50 -22.43
N THR A 86 31.96 -17.49 -22.27
CA THR A 86 30.94 -17.08 -23.25
C THR A 86 31.49 -16.23 -24.40
N ASN A 87 32.70 -15.68 -24.26
CA ASN A 87 33.38 -14.74 -25.16
C ASN A 87 32.55 -13.48 -25.46
N ASP A 88 31.78 -13.00 -24.49
CA ASP A 88 31.04 -11.75 -24.61
C ASP A 88 31.84 -10.53 -24.15
N GLY A 89 33.05 -10.75 -23.62
CA GLY A 89 33.94 -9.70 -23.12
C GLY A 89 33.81 -9.46 -21.62
N ARG A 90 32.94 -10.18 -20.91
CA ARG A 90 32.77 -10.18 -19.45
C ARG A 90 33.28 -11.49 -18.85
N ALA A 91 33.77 -11.46 -17.61
CA ALA A 91 34.10 -12.69 -16.92
C ALA A 91 32.84 -13.38 -16.41
N ASP A 92 32.70 -14.69 -16.62
CA ASP A 92 31.50 -15.43 -16.19
C ASP A 92 31.52 -15.80 -14.68
N SER A 93 32.53 -15.35 -13.94
CA SER A 93 32.62 -15.59 -12.49
C SER A 93 33.60 -14.63 -11.84
N TYR A 94 33.29 -14.15 -10.64
CA TYR A 94 34.19 -13.34 -9.82
C TYR A 94 34.39 -14.03 -8.47
N PRO A 95 35.55 -14.66 -8.23
CA PRO A 95 35.77 -15.47 -7.04
C PRO A 95 35.93 -14.70 -5.72
N ASN A 96 35.91 -13.36 -5.74
CA ASN A 96 35.98 -12.50 -4.55
C ASN A 96 35.23 -11.19 -4.84
N LYS A 97 34.85 -10.46 -3.78
CA LYS A 97 34.24 -9.11 -3.89
C LYS A 97 32.93 -9.16 -4.68
N ASN A 98 32.16 -10.19 -4.37
CA ASN A 98 30.82 -10.45 -4.82
C ASN A 98 30.08 -10.87 -3.55
N PHE A 99 29.39 -9.93 -2.90
CA PHE A 99 28.85 -10.14 -1.56
C PHE A 99 27.67 -11.09 -1.62
N ASP A 100 26.75 -10.81 -2.53
CA ASP A 100 25.71 -11.73 -2.93
C ASP A 100 26.21 -12.80 -3.91
N ASN A 101 27.48 -13.13 -4.13
CA ASN A 101 27.95 -14.27 -4.97
C ASN A 101 27.16 -14.67 -6.28
N ASP A 102 26.46 -13.75 -6.95
CA ASP A 102 25.60 -13.97 -8.14
C ASP A 102 26.37 -14.21 -9.46
N GLY A 103 27.70 -14.14 -9.43
CA GLY A 103 28.55 -14.15 -10.61
C GLY A 103 28.95 -12.77 -11.16
N ARG A 104 28.60 -11.68 -10.48
CA ARG A 104 29.07 -10.29 -10.66
C ARG A 104 30.10 -9.95 -9.59
N ALA A 105 30.53 -8.72 -9.50
CA ALA A 105 31.29 -8.25 -8.36
C ALA A 105 30.66 -6.93 -7.97
N ASN A 106 30.70 -6.57 -6.68
CA ASN A 106 30.04 -5.37 -6.16
C ASN A 106 30.21 -4.14 -7.08
N PRO A 107 31.42 -3.81 -7.60
CA PRO A 107 31.60 -2.67 -8.52
C PRO A 107 30.86 -2.68 -9.85
N TYR A 108 30.12 -3.74 -10.15
CA TYR A 108 29.37 -3.92 -11.39
C TYR A 108 27.89 -4.24 -11.11
N ASP A 109 27.46 -4.01 -9.87
CA ASP A 109 26.24 -4.51 -9.26
C ASP A 109 25.45 -3.35 -8.66
N LEU A 110 24.19 -3.21 -9.09
CA LEU A 110 23.34 -2.15 -8.58
C LEU A 110 22.66 -2.51 -7.25
N ASP A 111 22.80 -3.76 -6.77
CA ASP A 111 22.15 -4.34 -5.59
C ASP A 111 23.07 -5.42 -5.00
N SER A 112 24.19 -4.99 -4.40
CA SER A 112 25.34 -5.83 -4.03
C SER A 112 25.05 -6.93 -3.00
N ASP A 113 23.99 -6.80 -2.21
CA ASP A 113 23.51 -7.81 -1.27
C ASP A 113 22.22 -8.52 -1.71
N ALA A 114 21.74 -8.18 -2.90
CA ALA A 114 20.58 -8.72 -3.56
C ALA A 114 19.30 -8.60 -2.73
N ASP A 115 19.21 -7.57 -1.90
CA ASP A 115 18.07 -7.29 -1.06
C ASP A 115 16.91 -6.64 -1.86
N GLY A 116 17.19 -6.10 -3.04
CA GLY A 116 16.25 -5.47 -3.95
C GLY A 116 16.17 -3.96 -3.83
N ILE A 117 16.81 -3.35 -2.84
CA ILE A 117 17.08 -1.91 -2.75
C ILE A 117 18.40 -1.66 -3.50
N VAL A 118 18.52 -0.51 -4.16
CA VAL A 118 19.73 -0.22 -4.93
C VAL A 118 20.82 0.39 -4.05
N ASP A 119 22.07 0.02 -4.31
CA ASP A 119 23.25 0.46 -3.56
C ASP A 119 23.34 1.99 -3.45
N ALA A 120 22.99 2.71 -4.52
CA ALA A 120 22.94 4.18 -4.53
C ALA A 120 22.01 4.75 -3.44
N ILE A 121 20.86 4.13 -3.24
CA ILE A 121 19.87 4.55 -2.24
C ILE A 121 20.36 4.20 -0.84
N GLU A 122 20.91 3.00 -0.66
CA GLU A 122 21.41 2.53 0.63
C GLU A 122 22.66 3.26 1.08
N ALA A 123 23.51 3.70 0.16
CA ALA A 123 24.62 4.60 0.44
C ALA A 123 24.17 6.02 0.85
N GLY A 124 22.87 6.32 0.74
CA GLY A 124 22.29 7.63 1.02
C GLY A 124 22.59 8.65 -0.07
N PHE A 125 22.68 8.22 -1.32
CA PHE A 125 22.79 9.08 -2.49
C PHE A 125 21.42 9.36 -3.12
N ALA A 126 21.38 10.31 -4.03
CA ALA A 126 20.14 10.69 -4.70
C ALA A 126 19.99 9.90 -5.98
N ASP A 127 18.81 9.30 -6.21
CA ASP A 127 18.40 8.71 -7.48
C ASP A 127 16.94 9.14 -7.76
N SER A 128 16.76 10.37 -8.26
CA SER A 128 15.43 10.97 -8.44
C SER A 128 14.72 10.46 -9.69
N ASN A 129 15.46 9.90 -10.64
CA ASN A 129 14.98 9.33 -11.89
C ASN A 129 14.77 7.81 -11.80
N PHE A 130 15.12 7.18 -10.67
CA PHE A 130 14.90 5.78 -10.36
C PHE A 130 15.55 4.87 -11.39
N ASN A 131 16.82 5.14 -11.69
CA ASN A 131 17.58 4.40 -12.68
C ASN A 131 18.75 3.62 -12.06
N GLY A 132 18.89 3.60 -10.74
CA GLY A 132 19.93 2.88 -10.00
C GLY A 132 21.26 3.61 -9.96
N PHE A 133 21.36 4.77 -10.64
CA PHE A 133 22.59 5.54 -10.70
C PHE A 133 22.50 6.78 -9.81
N GLU A 134 23.63 7.25 -9.31
CA GLU A 134 23.69 8.50 -8.57
C GLU A 134 23.35 9.71 -9.45
N ASP A 135 22.48 10.57 -8.94
CA ASP A 135 22.18 11.88 -9.53
C ASP A 135 23.38 12.82 -9.39
N GLY A 136 24.20 12.88 -10.43
CA GLY A 136 25.40 13.70 -10.39
C GLY A 136 25.95 14.12 -11.74
N ALA A 137 26.84 15.12 -11.70
CA ALA A 137 27.70 15.37 -12.85
C ALA A 137 28.89 14.41 -12.78
N ILE A 138 28.94 13.45 -13.71
CA ILE A 138 30.03 12.50 -13.82
C ILE A 138 31.33 13.23 -14.25
N GLY A 139 32.44 12.90 -13.58
CA GLY A 139 33.76 13.42 -13.88
C GLY A 139 34.29 12.92 -15.22
N THR A 140 35.40 13.50 -15.71
CA THR A 140 36.02 12.96 -16.93
C THR A 140 36.69 11.61 -16.70
N ASP A 141 36.73 11.13 -15.47
CA ASP A 141 37.32 9.91 -14.94
C ASP A 141 36.27 8.91 -14.42
N GLY A 142 34.99 9.11 -14.78
CA GLY A 142 33.85 8.27 -14.37
C GLY A 142 33.38 8.49 -12.93
N TRP A 143 34.24 9.10 -12.11
CA TRP A 143 33.87 9.40 -10.73
C TRP A 143 32.95 10.62 -10.57
N SER A 144 31.84 10.47 -9.83
CA SER A 144 30.88 11.54 -9.54
C SER A 144 31.53 12.78 -8.93
N ASN A 145 31.31 13.96 -9.53
CA ASN A 145 31.75 15.23 -8.95
C ASN A 145 30.96 15.59 -7.68
N THR A 146 29.73 15.10 -7.56
CA THR A 146 28.89 15.29 -6.38
C THR A 146 29.50 14.53 -5.21
N ILE A 147 29.74 13.23 -5.38
CA ILE A 147 30.29 12.36 -4.33
C ILE A 147 31.74 12.72 -3.98
N ARG A 148 32.58 13.05 -4.97
CA ARG A 148 33.94 13.60 -4.73
C ARG A 148 33.96 14.82 -3.82
N SER A 149 32.89 15.64 -3.84
CA SER A 149 32.82 16.84 -3.01
C SER A 149 32.45 16.57 -1.55
N ARG A 150 32.04 15.33 -1.21
CA ARG A 150 31.76 14.91 0.16
C ARG A 150 33.06 14.83 0.98
N PRO A 151 32.99 14.97 2.32
CA PRO A 151 34.17 14.87 3.19
C PRO A 151 34.90 13.54 3.02
N ALA A 152 36.23 13.58 3.08
CA ALA A 152 37.08 12.40 3.04
C ALA A 152 37.44 11.88 4.46
N PRO A 153 37.51 10.55 4.68
CA PRO A 153 37.12 9.48 3.75
C PRO A 153 35.61 9.47 3.49
N LEU A 154 35.18 8.91 2.35
CA LEU A 154 33.76 8.77 2.04
C LEU A 154 33.07 7.97 3.16
N SER A 155 32.04 8.55 3.75
CA SER A 155 31.19 7.88 4.74
C SER A 155 29.94 7.40 4.02
N LEU A 156 29.80 6.08 3.91
CA LEU A 156 28.56 5.42 3.49
C LEU A 156 27.62 5.28 4.69
N LEU A 157 26.32 5.11 4.43
CA LEU A 157 25.33 4.88 5.46
C LEU A 157 25.55 3.50 6.11
N ASN A 158 25.34 3.45 7.41
CA ASN A 158 25.41 2.25 8.24
C ASN A 158 24.44 2.53 9.39
N SER A 159 23.21 2.03 9.26
CA SER A 159 22.08 2.43 10.11
C SER A 159 22.17 1.84 11.52
N ASP A 160 22.54 0.58 11.66
CA ASP A 160 22.69 -0.11 12.94
C ASP A 160 24.02 0.21 13.68
N GLY A 161 25.01 0.75 12.98
CA GLY A 161 26.34 1.07 13.49
C GLY A 161 27.28 -0.14 13.61
N LEU A 162 26.90 -1.32 13.12
CA LEU A 162 27.64 -2.58 13.20
C LEU A 162 28.05 -3.05 11.81
N GLY A 163 28.82 -4.14 11.75
CA GLY A 163 29.07 -4.82 10.47
C GLY A 163 29.56 -3.93 9.32
N ARG A 164 28.80 -3.98 8.23
CA ARG A 164 29.11 -3.37 6.93
C ARG A 164 28.16 -2.19 6.68
N PRO A 165 28.43 -1.33 5.70
CA PRO A 165 27.46 -0.31 5.28
C PRO A 165 26.19 -0.96 4.71
N ASN A 166 25.08 -0.21 4.68
CA ASN A 166 23.75 -0.73 4.31
C ASN A 166 23.72 -1.52 3.00
N TYR A 167 24.36 -1.04 1.92
CA TYR A 167 24.42 -1.74 0.61
C TYR A 167 25.08 -3.15 0.62
N LEU A 168 25.50 -3.63 1.78
CA LEU A 168 26.12 -4.92 2.01
C LEU A 168 25.56 -5.58 3.28
N ASP A 169 24.33 -5.25 3.66
CA ASP A 169 23.71 -5.62 4.91
C ASP A 169 22.20 -5.79 4.71
N ILE A 170 21.73 -7.04 4.69
CA ILE A 170 20.33 -7.34 4.37
C ILE A 170 19.34 -7.00 5.50
N ASP A 171 19.80 -6.48 6.64
CA ASP A 171 19.04 -6.07 7.83
C ASP A 171 19.68 -4.78 8.38
N SER A 172 19.57 -3.69 7.60
CA SER A 172 20.34 -2.46 7.76
C SER A 172 20.23 -1.80 9.14
N ASP A 173 19.09 -1.93 9.82
CA ASP A 173 18.91 -1.41 11.18
C ASP A 173 19.05 -2.46 12.29
N GLY A 174 19.33 -3.70 11.93
CA GLY A 174 19.75 -4.79 12.80
C GLY A 174 18.63 -5.27 13.73
N ASP A 175 17.39 -5.16 13.27
CA ASP A 175 16.20 -5.44 14.03
C ASP A 175 15.70 -6.90 13.83
N GLY A 176 16.35 -7.64 12.94
CA GLY A 176 16.07 -9.04 12.66
C GLY A 176 15.02 -9.28 11.58
N ILE A 177 14.54 -8.21 10.94
CA ILE A 177 13.72 -8.26 9.74
C ILE A 177 14.58 -7.84 8.55
N PRO A 178 14.52 -8.58 7.43
CA PRO A 178 15.30 -8.20 6.27
C PRO A 178 14.76 -6.99 5.50
N ASP A 179 15.64 -6.16 5.00
CA ASP A 179 15.37 -4.91 4.27
C ASP A 179 14.39 -5.07 3.11
N ASN A 180 14.54 -6.13 2.29
CA ASN A 180 13.58 -6.53 1.25
C ASN A 180 12.11 -6.59 1.74
N ILE A 181 11.93 -7.08 2.98
CA ILE A 181 10.62 -7.20 3.61
C ILE A 181 10.09 -5.81 3.92
N GLU A 182 10.91 -4.95 4.49
CA GLU A 182 10.53 -3.66 5.08
C GLU A 182 10.41 -2.58 4.02
N GLY A 183 11.36 -2.51 3.09
CA GLY A 183 11.36 -1.60 1.96
C GLY A 183 10.09 -1.71 1.09
N GLN A 184 9.33 -2.80 1.20
CA GLN A 184 8.09 -3.00 0.45
C GLN A 184 6.83 -2.88 1.31
N SER A 185 5.84 -2.14 0.78
CA SER A 185 4.48 -2.16 1.33
C SER A 185 3.91 -3.59 1.36
N THR A 186 3.04 -3.86 2.32
CA THR A 186 2.38 -5.17 2.42
C THR A 186 1.60 -5.56 1.18
N ALA A 187 0.74 -4.65 0.73
CA ALA A 187 -0.19 -4.92 -0.36
C ALA A 187 0.57 -5.09 -1.68
N GLY A 188 1.73 -4.43 -1.79
CA GLY A 188 2.62 -4.48 -2.92
C GLY A 188 3.76 -5.49 -2.80
N TYR A 189 3.82 -6.31 -1.73
CA TYR A 189 4.97 -7.19 -1.52
C TYR A 189 5.13 -8.18 -2.68
N ARG A 190 6.33 -8.19 -3.26
CA ARG A 190 6.75 -9.08 -4.34
C ARG A 190 7.88 -9.96 -3.82
N PHE A 191 7.75 -11.26 -4.09
CA PHE A 191 8.86 -12.19 -3.94
C PHE A 191 9.83 -12.01 -5.10
N PRO A 192 11.14 -12.25 -4.88
CA PRO A 192 12.11 -12.28 -5.97
C PRO A 192 11.75 -13.39 -6.96
N THR A 193 12.06 -13.15 -8.23
CA THR A 193 11.78 -14.08 -9.34
C THR A 193 12.92 -15.06 -9.60
N TYR A 194 14.12 -14.79 -9.09
CA TYR A 194 15.38 -15.39 -9.51
C TYR A 194 15.53 -15.28 -11.01
N THR A 195 15.36 -14.07 -11.52
CA THR A 195 15.75 -13.75 -12.89
C THR A 195 16.19 -12.30 -12.94
N ASP A 196 17.36 -12.07 -13.52
CA ASP A 196 17.88 -10.77 -13.92
C ASP A 196 18.06 -10.86 -15.45
N SER A 197 17.41 -9.98 -16.21
CA SER A 197 17.29 -10.12 -17.68
C SER A 197 18.27 -9.29 -18.49
N ASP A 198 18.63 -8.12 -17.99
CA ASP A 198 19.65 -7.24 -18.54
C ASP A 198 21.00 -7.38 -17.86
N ASN A 199 21.08 -8.24 -16.85
CA ASN A 199 22.27 -8.47 -16.07
C ASN A 199 22.74 -7.14 -15.48
N ASP A 200 21.96 -6.53 -14.61
CA ASP A 200 22.35 -5.33 -13.87
C ASP A 200 22.52 -5.54 -12.36
N GLY A 201 22.16 -6.73 -11.84
CA GLY A 201 22.21 -7.05 -10.42
C GLY A 201 20.83 -7.11 -9.77
N LEU A 202 19.85 -6.38 -10.33
CA LEU A 202 18.51 -6.32 -9.78
C LEU A 202 17.65 -7.50 -10.24
N ASP A 203 16.94 -8.13 -9.31
CA ASP A 203 15.93 -9.12 -9.67
C ASP A 203 14.77 -8.45 -10.45
N ASN A 204 14.33 -9.08 -11.54
CA ASN A 204 13.17 -8.67 -12.35
C ASN A 204 11.87 -8.44 -11.55
N ALA A 205 11.77 -9.00 -10.34
CA ALA A 205 10.69 -8.70 -9.41
C ALA A 205 10.68 -7.21 -9.05
N TYR A 206 11.85 -6.61 -8.90
CA TYR A 206 12.10 -5.26 -8.42
C TYR A 206 12.47 -4.32 -9.57
N ASP A 207 13.16 -4.82 -10.58
CA ASP A 207 13.43 -4.10 -11.82
C ASP A 207 12.17 -4.03 -12.73
N LEU A 208 11.53 -2.85 -12.74
CA LEU A 208 10.31 -2.59 -13.49
C LEU A 208 10.58 -1.79 -14.77
N ALA A 209 9.82 -2.10 -15.82
CA ALA A 209 9.88 -1.36 -17.08
C ALA A 209 9.84 0.18 -16.86
N PRO A 210 10.71 0.95 -17.55
CA PRO A 210 11.44 0.58 -18.77
C PRO A 210 12.79 -0.12 -18.57
N HIS A 211 13.19 -0.41 -17.33
CA HIS A 211 14.56 -0.70 -16.94
C HIS A 211 15.07 -2.10 -17.33
N THR A 212 14.27 -3.16 -17.12
CA THR A 212 14.22 -4.57 -17.68
C THR A 212 14.95 -5.04 -18.95
N ALA A 213 15.60 -4.17 -19.72
CA ALA A 213 16.36 -4.53 -20.91
C ALA A 213 17.69 -3.78 -21.04
N THR A 214 18.09 -3.01 -20.03
CA THR A 214 19.29 -2.16 -20.02
C THR A 214 19.84 -2.07 -18.62
N PHE A 215 21.15 -2.14 -18.47
CA PHE A 215 21.83 -1.96 -17.19
C PHE A 215 21.42 -0.64 -16.51
N SER A 216 20.50 -0.72 -15.54
CA SER A 216 19.85 0.39 -14.86
C SER A 216 18.55 -0.15 -14.27
N GLY A 217 18.22 0.18 -13.01
CA GLY A 217 16.93 -0.17 -12.43
C GLY A 217 16.65 0.54 -11.12
N ALA A 218 15.37 0.71 -10.78
CA ALA A 218 14.93 1.44 -9.58
C ALA A 218 14.97 0.61 -8.29
N GLY A 219 15.07 -0.72 -8.42
CA GLY A 219 14.81 -1.65 -7.33
C GLY A 219 13.44 -1.48 -6.68
N ILE A 220 13.41 -1.70 -5.36
CA ILE A 220 12.26 -1.53 -4.51
C ILE A 220 11.99 -0.03 -4.33
N LEU A 221 10.77 0.39 -4.69
CA LEU A 221 10.27 1.70 -4.28
C LEU A 221 10.03 1.67 -2.77
N LEU A 222 10.96 2.27 -2.03
CA LEU A 222 10.97 2.30 -0.59
C LEU A 222 9.64 2.75 0.00
N TYR A 223 9.15 1.95 0.95
CA TYR A 223 7.99 2.25 1.73
C TYR A 223 8.39 3.04 2.98
N ASP A 224 7.60 4.06 3.28
CA ASP A 224 7.69 4.87 4.50
C ASP A 224 6.25 4.92 5.03
N ARG A 225 6.03 4.16 6.09
CA ARG A 225 4.71 3.85 6.60
C ARG A 225 4.12 5.02 7.39
N ASP A 226 4.89 5.63 8.28
CA ASP A 226 4.42 6.73 9.13
C ASP A 226 4.60 8.12 8.48
N MET A 227 5.29 8.17 7.34
CA MET A 227 5.60 9.36 6.55
C MET A 227 6.50 10.37 7.27
N ASP A 228 7.39 9.90 8.14
CA ASP A 228 8.35 10.75 8.83
C ASP A 228 9.59 11.10 7.98
N GLY A 229 9.76 10.40 6.86
CA GLY A 229 10.86 10.57 5.91
C GLY A 229 12.00 9.56 6.08
N THR A 230 11.90 8.65 7.04
CA THR A 230 12.76 7.48 7.23
C THR A 230 12.07 6.28 6.59
N PRO A 231 12.65 5.66 5.56
CA PRO A 231 12.12 4.42 5.01
C PRO A 231 12.09 3.29 6.04
N ASP A 232 11.09 2.42 5.93
CA ASP A 232 10.83 1.33 6.89
C ASP A 232 12.05 0.42 7.14
N TYR A 233 12.87 0.12 6.12
CA TYR A 233 14.05 -0.76 6.25
C TYR A 233 15.18 -0.21 7.15
N ILE A 234 15.06 1.05 7.56
CA ILE A 234 16.00 1.68 8.50
C ILE A 234 15.29 2.40 9.65
N ASP A 235 14.00 2.11 9.85
CA ASP A 235 13.19 2.68 10.92
C ASP A 235 12.86 1.60 11.95
N LEU A 236 13.26 1.83 13.20
CA LEU A 236 13.05 0.89 14.31
C LEU A 236 11.62 0.89 14.89
N ASP A 237 10.72 1.76 14.42
CA ASP A 237 9.29 1.85 14.77
C ASP A 237 8.50 2.39 13.56
N SER A 238 8.49 1.62 12.47
CA SER A 238 7.98 2.00 11.14
C SER A 238 6.56 2.59 11.13
N ASP A 239 5.70 2.29 12.10
CA ASP A 239 4.35 2.87 12.18
C ASP A 239 4.14 3.89 13.30
N SER A 240 5.21 4.23 14.03
CA SER A 240 5.22 5.22 15.10
C SER A 240 4.15 4.95 16.16
N ASP A 241 3.87 3.68 16.45
CA ASP A 241 2.90 3.28 17.45
C ASP A 241 3.51 3.12 18.86
N GLY A 242 4.84 3.15 18.94
CA GLY A 242 5.63 3.07 20.16
C GLY A 242 6.09 1.64 20.50
N GLN A 243 5.89 0.69 19.59
CA GLN A 243 6.40 -0.67 19.68
C GLN A 243 7.48 -0.86 18.63
N SER A 244 8.64 -1.33 19.08
CA SER A 244 9.74 -1.56 18.15
C SER A 244 9.43 -2.68 17.19
N ASP A 245 9.79 -2.44 15.95
CA ASP A 245 9.78 -3.29 14.78
C ASP A 245 10.27 -4.74 15.11
N ILE A 246 11.46 -4.92 15.65
CA ILE A 246 11.98 -6.21 16.14
C ILE A 246 11.03 -7.01 17.06
N LYS A 247 10.27 -6.33 17.92
CA LYS A 247 9.33 -6.98 18.84
C LYS A 247 8.10 -7.45 18.10
N GLU A 248 7.63 -6.61 17.21
CA GLU A 248 6.50 -6.82 16.36
C GLU A 248 6.75 -7.98 15.38
N GLY A 249 7.93 -8.03 14.75
CA GLY A 249 8.39 -9.12 13.87
C GLY A 249 8.33 -10.50 14.52
N ASN A 250 8.39 -10.48 15.85
CA ASN A 250 8.48 -11.64 16.72
C ASN A 250 7.24 -11.87 17.60
N ASP A 251 6.12 -11.14 17.42
CA ASP A 251 4.83 -11.41 18.12
C ASP A 251 3.85 -12.16 17.20
N TRP A 252 4.07 -13.46 17.03
CA TRP A 252 3.30 -14.27 16.07
C TRP A 252 1.85 -14.51 16.47
N ASN A 253 1.54 -14.40 17.75
CA ASN A 253 0.18 -14.60 18.26
C ASN A 253 -0.58 -13.28 18.50
N LEU A 254 0.06 -12.14 18.20
CA LEU A 254 -0.50 -10.79 18.25
C LEU A 254 -1.05 -10.42 19.63
N ASN A 255 -0.34 -10.78 20.70
CA ASN A 255 -0.74 -10.47 22.08
C ASN A 255 -0.07 -9.21 22.67
N GLY A 256 0.75 -8.52 21.88
CA GLY A 256 1.54 -7.36 22.27
C GLY A 256 2.88 -7.71 22.94
N ALA A 257 3.29 -8.98 22.93
CA ALA A 257 4.56 -9.45 23.47
C ALA A 257 5.23 -10.44 22.51
N ALA A 258 6.53 -10.26 22.32
CA ALA A 258 7.32 -11.17 21.51
C ALA A 258 7.24 -12.62 22.04
N ASP A 259 7.10 -13.54 21.10
CA ASP A 259 7.11 -14.99 21.32
C ASP A 259 8.54 -15.56 21.40
N GLU A 260 9.53 -14.72 21.12
CA GLU A 260 10.95 -15.05 20.92
C GLU A 260 11.87 -14.15 21.76
N ILE A 261 13.15 -14.53 21.86
CA ILE A 261 14.17 -13.68 22.48
C ILE A 261 14.61 -12.64 21.45
N LEU A 262 14.46 -11.36 21.77
CA LEU A 262 14.78 -10.27 20.84
C LEU A 262 16.23 -9.79 20.90
N THR A 263 17.03 -10.23 21.87
CA THR A 263 18.39 -9.72 21.99
C THR A 263 19.30 -10.35 20.93
N PRO A 264 19.93 -9.56 20.03
CA PRO A 264 20.90 -10.06 19.07
C PRO A 264 22.04 -10.79 19.78
N THR A 265 22.65 -11.76 19.11
CA THR A 265 23.80 -12.50 19.62
C THR A 265 25.12 -11.74 19.44
N GLY A 266 25.17 -10.79 18.50
CA GLY A 266 26.37 -10.14 17.99
C GLY A 266 27.23 -11.07 17.14
N ILE A 267 26.63 -12.12 16.59
CA ILE A 267 27.26 -13.12 15.72
C ILE A 267 26.42 -13.19 14.46
N ASP A 268 27.12 -13.11 13.34
CA ASP A 268 26.62 -13.33 11.99
C ASP A 268 27.60 -14.35 11.37
N THR A 269 27.12 -15.57 11.18
CA THR A 269 27.97 -16.74 10.86
C THR A 269 28.27 -16.87 9.37
N ASP A 270 27.29 -16.61 8.51
CA ASP A 270 27.44 -16.66 7.05
C ASP A 270 27.79 -15.30 6.45
N GLY A 271 27.67 -14.23 7.22
CA GLY A 271 28.21 -12.92 6.89
C GLY A 271 27.28 -12.09 6.01
N ASP A 272 25.98 -12.38 6.03
CA ASP A 272 24.97 -11.74 5.18
C ASP A 272 24.38 -10.45 5.79
N GLY A 273 24.72 -10.12 7.03
CA GLY A 273 24.20 -8.95 7.76
C GLY A 273 23.17 -9.30 8.84
N LEU A 274 22.49 -10.45 8.71
CA LEU A 274 21.44 -10.86 9.65
C LEU A 274 22.04 -11.58 10.87
N ASP A 275 21.67 -11.18 12.09
CA ASP A 275 22.18 -11.84 13.30
C ASP A 275 21.68 -13.29 13.42
N ASP A 276 22.57 -14.21 13.86
CA ASP A 276 22.31 -15.63 14.16
C ASP A 276 21.03 -15.86 15.01
N ARG A 277 20.60 -14.85 15.79
CA ARG A 277 19.34 -14.85 16.55
C ARG A 277 18.12 -15.02 15.65
N PHE A 278 18.11 -14.26 14.57
CA PHE A 278 17.01 -14.07 13.64
C PHE A 278 17.19 -14.93 12.40
N ASP A 279 18.42 -15.36 12.14
CA ASP A 279 18.81 -16.27 11.09
C ASP A 279 18.50 -17.77 11.40
N LEU A 280 18.38 -18.59 10.37
CA LEU A 280 17.96 -19.99 10.35
C LEU A 280 19.12 -20.98 10.20
N ILE A 281 20.38 -20.54 10.21
CA ILE A 281 21.63 -21.32 10.07
C ILE A 281 21.42 -22.83 10.36
N ASN A 282 21.32 -23.64 9.29
CA ASN A 282 21.14 -25.10 9.26
C ASN A 282 19.74 -25.71 9.60
N SER A 283 18.64 -24.94 9.61
CA SER A 283 17.29 -25.45 9.94
C SER A 283 16.48 -25.87 8.71
N THR A 284 16.48 -27.17 8.39
CA THR A 284 15.65 -27.75 7.32
C THR A 284 14.20 -28.07 7.73
N THR A 285 13.78 -27.75 8.97
CA THR A 285 12.46 -28.12 9.48
C THR A 285 11.84 -27.07 10.43
N ASN A 286 11.39 -25.94 9.88
CA ASN A 286 10.22 -25.13 10.31
C ASN A 286 10.34 -23.71 9.72
N LEU A 287 10.36 -23.65 8.39
CA LEU A 287 10.53 -22.44 7.58
C LEU A 287 9.35 -21.46 7.79
N LYS A 288 9.64 -20.20 8.12
CA LYS A 288 8.67 -19.11 8.11
C LYS A 288 9.38 -17.76 7.83
N GLY A 289 9.71 -17.46 6.57
CA GLY A 289 10.36 -16.19 6.19
C GLY A 289 10.80 -16.14 4.72
N THR A 290 11.17 -14.95 4.20
CA THR A 290 11.62 -14.71 2.80
C THR A 290 13.12 -14.70 2.63
N SER A 291 13.94 -14.51 3.67
CA SER A 291 15.39 -14.65 3.49
C SER A 291 15.86 -16.08 3.30
N ILE A 292 14.98 -17.07 3.09
CA ILE A 292 15.37 -18.30 2.36
C ILE A 292 15.77 -18.01 0.90
N TYR A 293 15.69 -16.75 0.49
CA TYR A 293 15.87 -16.22 -0.85
C TYR A 293 16.72 -14.94 -0.90
N MET A 294 17.17 -14.44 0.25
CA MET A 294 17.97 -13.21 0.42
C MET A 294 19.22 -13.60 1.21
N GLY A 295 20.41 -13.14 0.85
CA GLY A 295 21.67 -13.62 1.44
C GLY A 295 22.17 -15.00 0.93
N THR A 296 21.47 -15.62 -0.04
CA THR A 296 21.83 -16.93 -0.64
C THR A 296 23.03 -16.90 -1.56
N SER A 297 24.01 -16.04 -1.30
CA SER A 297 25.10 -15.90 -2.23
C SER A 297 24.56 -15.63 -3.64
N GLY A 298 23.41 -14.91 -3.79
CA GLY A 298 22.82 -14.35 -5.07
C GLY A 298 22.76 -15.34 -6.24
N SER A 299 23.10 -16.57 -5.94
CA SER A 299 23.00 -17.70 -6.79
C SER A 299 21.54 -18.05 -6.74
N MET A 300 20.94 -17.98 -7.92
CA MET A 300 19.68 -18.62 -8.26
C MET A 300 19.71 -20.16 -8.07
N THR A 301 20.76 -20.70 -7.43
CA THR A 301 20.99 -22.11 -7.11
C THR A 301 21.72 -22.42 -5.78
N GLY A 302 21.97 -21.50 -4.82
CA GLY A 302 22.41 -21.98 -3.50
C GLY A 302 22.88 -21.05 -2.37
N ASP A 303 22.07 -21.00 -1.30
CA ASP A 303 22.38 -21.63 -0.01
C ASP A 303 21.30 -22.69 0.33
N PRO A 304 21.63 -23.90 0.83
CA PRO A 304 20.63 -24.90 1.21
C PRO A 304 19.81 -24.59 2.49
N SER A 305 20.09 -23.55 3.28
CA SER A 305 19.33 -23.26 4.50
C SER A 305 19.28 -21.78 4.89
N PRO A 306 18.73 -20.91 4.03
CA PRO A 306 18.87 -19.49 4.23
C PRO A 306 17.67 -19.00 5.05
N GLY A 307 17.84 -18.00 5.91
CA GLY A 307 16.75 -17.06 6.13
C GLY A 307 16.28 -16.80 7.54
N THR A 308 15.29 -15.94 7.61
CA THR A 308 14.84 -15.32 8.85
C THR A 308 13.75 -16.17 9.48
N ARG A 309 13.69 -16.08 10.80
CA ARG A 309 12.58 -16.58 11.61
C ARG A 309 11.38 -15.63 11.56
N ALA A 310 11.53 -14.44 10.97
CA ALA A 310 10.49 -13.44 10.78
C ALA A 310 9.43 -13.90 9.75
N THR A 311 8.17 -13.93 10.18
CA THR A 311 7.10 -14.51 9.36
C THR A 311 6.68 -13.60 8.21
N VAL A 312 6.75 -14.10 6.97
CA VAL A 312 6.11 -13.45 5.82
C VAL A 312 4.62 -13.81 5.82
N GLN A 313 3.77 -12.88 6.25
CA GLN A 313 2.34 -13.14 6.34
C GLN A 313 1.65 -13.04 4.97
N ARG A 314 0.98 -14.12 4.55
CA ARG A 314 0.13 -14.19 3.34
C ARG A 314 -1.35 -14.07 3.71
N THR A 315 -2.11 -13.28 2.95
CA THR A 315 -3.56 -13.10 3.15
C THR A 315 -4.34 -14.43 3.12
N LEU A 316 -5.24 -14.62 4.09
CA LEU A 316 -6.35 -15.59 4.00
C LEU A 316 -7.66 -14.84 3.71
N ALA A 317 -8.40 -15.32 2.71
CA ALA A 317 -9.58 -14.66 2.12
C ALA A 317 -10.83 -14.53 3.04
N SER A 318 -10.71 -14.68 4.36
CA SER A 318 -11.86 -14.68 5.27
C SER A 318 -11.57 -14.06 6.64
N GLY A 319 -11.75 -12.75 6.75
CA GLY A 319 -12.40 -12.14 7.92
C GLY A 319 -11.63 -12.07 9.24
N GLY A 320 -10.30 -11.99 9.22
CA GLY A 320 -9.47 -11.54 10.34
C GLY A 320 -8.26 -10.80 9.77
N CYS A 321 -7.96 -9.61 10.31
CA CYS A 321 -6.92 -8.66 9.89
C CYS A 321 -6.81 -8.49 8.36
N ALA A 322 -7.62 -7.58 7.82
CA ALA A 322 -7.52 -7.18 6.43
C ALA A 322 -6.46 -6.07 6.32
N PHE A 323 -5.39 -6.39 5.59
CA PHE A 323 -4.35 -5.48 5.08
C PHE A 323 -3.38 -4.97 6.14
N GLU A 324 -2.26 -5.68 6.35
CA GLU A 324 -0.85 -5.20 6.39
C GLU A 324 0.08 -6.28 7.00
N ARG A 325 1.37 -6.30 6.61
CA ARG A 325 2.44 -7.30 6.79
C ARG A 325 3.16 -6.76 7.98
N ASP A 326 2.63 -7.23 9.08
CA ASP A 326 2.75 -6.58 10.37
C ASP A 326 2.67 -7.70 11.40
N TRP A 327 3.74 -8.04 12.12
CA TRP A 327 4.56 -7.12 12.87
C TRP A 327 3.77 -5.94 13.47
N ARG A 328 3.51 -4.84 12.78
CA ARG A 328 2.63 -3.72 13.20
C ARG A 328 1.12 -4.06 13.28
N CYS A 329 0.80 -5.30 13.67
CA CYS A 329 -0.55 -5.72 14.03
C CYS A 329 -0.59 -5.90 15.53
N VAL A 330 -0.20 -4.87 16.27
CA VAL A 330 -0.93 -4.62 17.50
C VAL A 330 -2.36 -4.33 17.09
N SER A 331 -3.30 -5.08 17.64
CA SER A 331 -4.71 -4.67 17.63
C SER A 331 -4.85 -3.36 18.44
N PHE A 332 -4.33 -2.25 17.95
CA PHE A 332 -4.95 -0.97 18.15
C PHE A 332 -6.03 -0.88 17.07
N VAL A 333 -7.16 -1.55 17.36
CA VAL A 333 -8.45 -0.93 17.05
C VAL A 333 -8.25 0.55 17.35
N LEU A 334 -8.23 1.43 16.32
CA LEU A 334 -8.08 2.88 16.49
C LEU A 334 -8.78 3.20 17.81
N PRO A 335 -8.07 3.67 18.87
CA PRO A 335 -8.56 3.65 20.26
C PRO A 335 -9.69 4.66 20.47
N ILE A 336 -10.44 4.88 19.41
CA ILE A 336 -11.85 5.02 19.41
C ILE A 336 -12.54 3.87 20.16
N SER A 337 -12.58 3.96 21.49
CA SER A 337 -13.34 3.04 22.36
C SER A 337 -14.85 3.09 22.08
N HIS A 338 -15.31 4.13 21.39
CA HIS A 338 -16.71 4.33 21.05
C HIS A 338 -16.84 5.11 19.73
N LEU A 339 -17.51 4.56 18.71
CA LEU A 339 -17.99 5.29 17.53
C LEU A 339 -19.39 4.80 17.17
N GLN A 340 -20.40 5.56 17.57
CA GLN A 340 -21.80 5.16 17.39
C GLN A 340 -22.54 6.20 16.56
N LEU A 341 -23.10 5.78 15.43
CA LEU A 341 -23.95 6.58 14.56
C LEU A 341 -25.43 6.28 14.82
N THR A 342 -26.23 7.33 14.80
CA THR A 342 -27.70 7.31 14.78
C THR A 342 -28.21 8.24 13.69
N ALA A 343 -29.38 7.92 13.12
CA ALA A 343 -30.00 8.70 12.07
C ALA A 343 -31.51 8.78 12.26
N ALA A 344 -32.09 9.94 11.93
CA ALA A 344 -33.53 10.13 11.89
C ALA A 344 -33.95 10.98 10.69
N GLU A 345 -34.98 10.54 9.97
CA GLU A 345 -35.58 11.33 8.89
C GLU A 345 -36.56 12.37 9.45
N SER A 346 -36.52 13.57 8.89
CA SER A 346 -37.45 14.65 9.18
C SER A 346 -37.55 15.58 7.96
N ASN A 347 -38.74 15.70 7.38
CA ASN A 347 -39.05 16.62 6.28
C ASN A 347 -38.11 16.49 5.05
N ASN A 348 -37.86 15.27 4.56
CA ASN A 348 -36.94 14.97 3.45
C ASN A 348 -35.46 15.30 3.75
N ALA A 349 -35.09 15.48 5.01
CA ALA A 349 -33.71 15.52 5.45
C ALA A 349 -33.44 14.41 6.44
N VAL A 350 -32.24 13.85 6.41
CA VAL A 350 -31.76 12.90 7.41
C VAL A 350 -30.81 13.64 8.34
N VAL A 351 -31.16 13.66 9.63
CA VAL A 351 -30.29 14.16 10.69
C VAL A 351 -29.45 13.00 11.19
N LEU A 352 -28.15 13.10 10.98
CA LEU A 352 -27.13 12.15 11.44
C LEU A 352 -26.51 12.68 12.72
N LYS A 353 -26.40 11.84 13.74
CA LYS A 353 -25.72 12.16 14.99
C LYS A 353 -24.78 11.02 15.36
N TRP A 354 -23.53 11.35 15.63
CA TRP A 354 -22.57 10.36 16.09
C TRP A 354 -21.81 10.82 17.34
N THR A 355 -21.44 9.83 18.14
CA THR A 355 -20.63 10.00 19.33
C THR A 355 -19.30 9.27 19.16
N ILE A 356 -18.23 9.90 19.64
CA ILE A 356 -16.87 9.36 19.54
C ILE A 356 -16.09 9.56 20.84
N ILE A 357 -15.29 8.58 21.27
CA ILE A 357 -14.25 8.74 22.30
C ILE A 357 -12.96 8.26 21.67
N SER A 358 -11.98 9.13 21.41
CA SER A 358 -10.69 8.77 20.79
C SER A 358 -9.54 9.11 21.74
N SER A 359 -8.54 8.25 21.89
CA SER A 359 -7.30 8.58 22.59
C SER A 359 -6.20 9.19 21.69
N ARG A 360 -6.48 9.34 20.37
CA ARG A 360 -5.59 10.02 19.41
C ARG A 360 -6.28 11.18 18.68
N ASN A 361 -5.47 12.08 18.12
CA ASN A 361 -5.93 13.20 17.30
C ASN A 361 -6.53 12.71 15.98
N LEU A 362 -7.63 13.35 15.56
CA LEU A 362 -8.32 13.00 14.33
C LEU A 362 -8.21 14.14 13.32
N ASN A 363 -8.32 13.81 12.04
CA ASN A 363 -8.30 14.78 10.95
C ASN A 363 -9.73 15.14 10.53
N ILE A 364 -10.47 14.16 9.99
CA ILE A 364 -11.75 14.42 9.34
C ILE A 364 -12.74 13.26 9.50
N PHE A 365 -14.02 13.61 9.56
CA PHE A 365 -15.14 12.71 9.36
C PHE A 365 -15.62 12.82 7.90
N GLU A 366 -15.65 11.71 7.18
CA GLU A 366 -16.35 11.57 5.92
C GLU A 366 -17.73 10.94 6.20
N ILE A 367 -18.78 11.67 5.85
CA ILE A 367 -20.14 11.17 5.93
C ILE A 367 -20.43 10.48 4.61
N GLU A 368 -20.75 9.19 4.68
CA GLU A 368 -20.96 8.36 3.51
C GLU A 368 -22.41 7.85 3.45
N ARG A 369 -22.94 7.82 2.24
CA ARG A 369 -24.31 7.39 1.92
C ARG A 369 -24.29 6.25 0.92
N SER A 370 -25.23 5.32 1.04
CA SER A 370 -25.46 4.27 0.06
C SER A 370 -26.95 4.02 -0.16
N THR A 371 -27.34 3.58 -1.35
CA THR A 371 -28.71 3.11 -1.65
C THR A 371 -28.81 1.60 -1.82
N ASP A 372 -27.68 0.88 -1.86
CA ASP A 372 -27.58 -0.56 -2.07
C ASP A 372 -26.88 -1.30 -0.91
N ASN A 373 -26.36 -0.56 0.09
CA ASN A 373 -25.56 -1.06 1.21
C ASN A 373 -24.26 -1.76 0.78
N VAL A 374 -23.76 -1.44 -0.42
CA VAL A 374 -22.51 -1.98 -0.98
C VAL A 374 -21.62 -0.83 -1.43
N SER A 375 -22.16 0.06 -2.26
CA SER A 375 -21.45 1.19 -2.83
C SER A 375 -21.77 2.44 -2.02
N TYR A 376 -20.76 3.03 -1.39
CA TYR A 376 -20.90 4.24 -0.59
C TYR A 376 -20.31 5.45 -1.32
N GLU A 377 -21.08 6.53 -1.40
CA GLU A 377 -20.63 7.83 -1.89
C GLU A 377 -20.38 8.77 -0.70
N LYS A 378 -19.34 9.60 -0.82
CA LYS A 378 -19.07 10.66 0.16
C LYS A 378 -19.99 11.85 -0.09
N ILE A 379 -20.78 12.22 0.92
CA ILE A 379 -21.75 13.32 0.80
C ILE A 379 -21.29 14.62 1.47
N ALA A 380 -20.44 14.52 2.50
CA ALA A 380 -19.92 15.67 3.23
C ALA A 380 -18.68 15.28 4.03
N THR A 381 -17.91 16.30 4.41
CA THR A 381 -16.76 16.19 5.29
C THR A 381 -16.86 17.17 6.45
N GLN A 382 -16.43 16.77 7.64
CA GLN A 382 -16.41 17.61 8.84
C GLN A 382 -15.10 17.42 9.59
N SER A 383 -14.45 18.50 10.02
CA SER A 383 -13.22 18.42 10.85
C SER A 383 -13.49 17.65 12.15
N ALA A 384 -12.57 16.75 12.49
CA ALA A 384 -12.69 15.85 13.63
C ALA A 384 -11.90 16.34 14.86
N ALA A 385 -12.00 17.61 15.22
CA ALA A 385 -11.36 18.13 16.42
C ALA A 385 -12.03 17.55 17.69
N VAL A 386 -11.33 16.67 18.40
CA VAL A 386 -11.81 16.00 19.63
C VAL A 386 -10.87 16.27 20.79
N ARG A 387 -11.40 16.20 22.02
CA ARG A 387 -10.55 16.08 23.23
C ARG A 387 -10.26 14.60 23.46
N LEU A 388 -8.99 14.28 23.70
CA LEU A 388 -8.55 12.91 23.91
C LEU A 388 -9.25 12.28 25.13
N ASP A 389 -9.63 11.01 24.99
CA ASP A 389 -10.30 10.19 26.01
C ASP A 389 -11.62 10.77 26.55
N GLN A 390 -12.26 11.66 25.78
CA GLN A 390 -13.57 12.24 26.14
C GLN A 390 -14.63 11.92 25.09
N LEU A 391 -15.88 11.78 25.56
CA LEU A 391 -17.04 11.59 24.71
C LEU A 391 -17.40 12.91 24.02
N GLU A 392 -17.16 12.96 22.71
CA GLU A 392 -17.52 14.07 21.84
C GLU A 392 -18.75 13.74 21.00
N ASN A 393 -19.52 14.79 20.68
CA ASN A 393 -20.79 14.67 19.97
C ASN A 393 -20.76 15.50 18.69
N PHE A 394 -21.14 14.88 17.58
CA PHE A 394 -21.17 15.52 16.27
C PHE A 394 -22.51 15.26 15.57
N ALA A 395 -22.81 16.11 14.60
CA ALA A 395 -24.02 16.01 13.81
C ALA A 395 -23.81 16.50 12.38
N GLY A 396 -24.52 15.87 11.46
CA GLY A 396 -24.56 16.21 10.04
C GLY A 396 -25.99 16.09 9.50
N ASN A 397 -26.23 16.69 8.35
CA ASN A 397 -27.52 16.61 7.68
C ASN A 397 -27.33 16.20 6.23
N ASP A 398 -28.24 15.38 5.72
CA ASP A 398 -28.31 15.02 4.30
C ASP A 398 -29.70 15.32 3.72
N ASN A 399 -29.74 15.98 2.56
CA ASN A 399 -30.99 16.25 1.85
C ASN A 399 -31.30 15.10 0.90
N ILE A 400 -32.34 14.33 1.22
CA ILE A 400 -32.73 13.12 0.49
C ILE A 400 -33.89 13.36 -0.48
N ALA A 401 -34.27 14.61 -0.75
CA ALA A 401 -35.41 14.93 -1.63
C ALA A 401 -35.25 14.34 -3.04
N GLY A 402 -34.03 14.37 -3.60
CA GLY A 402 -33.71 13.86 -4.94
C GLY A 402 -33.41 12.36 -5.02
N ILE A 403 -33.40 11.64 -3.89
CA ILE A 403 -33.09 10.20 -3.85
C ILE A 403 -34.34 9.39 -4.16
N ASN A 404 -34.27 8.53 -5.17
CA ASN A 404 -35.38 7.67 -5.62
C ASN A 404 -35.51 6.36 -4.83
N SER A 405 -34.47 5.95 -4.09
CA SER A 405 -34.50 4.76 -3.24
C SER A 405 -35.38 4.95 -2.00
N GLU A 406 -36.13 3.92 -1.61
CA GLU A 406 -36.89 3.88 -0.35
C GLU A 406 -35.99 3.67 0.87
N LEU A 407 -34.80 3.07 0.66
CA LEU A 407 -33.83 2.73 1.68
C LEU A 407 -32.55 3.52 1.42
N VAL A 408 -32.07 4.20 2.46
CA VAL A 408 -30.82 4.96 2.43
C VAL A 408 -29.98 4.55 3.63
N TYR A 409 -28.75 4.13 3.37
CA TYR A 409 -27.80 3.66 4.37
C TYR A 409 -26.76 4.74 4.62
N TYR A 410 -26.33 4.90 5.86
CA TYR A 410 -25.28 5.83 6.24
C TYR A 410 -24.23 5.17 7.11
N ARG A 411 -22.99 5.63 6.97
CA ARG A 411 -21.89 5.35 7.90
C ARG A 411 -20.99 6.57 7.99
N ILE A 412 -20.25 6.68 9.09
CA ILE A 412 -19.18 7.66 9.26
C ILE A 412 -17.87 6.92 9.06
N LYS A 413 -17.03 7.44 8.17
CA LYS A 413 -15.62 7.09 8.09
C LYS A 413 -14.85 8.20 8.79
N VAL A 414 -14.17 7.89 9.88
CA VAL A 414 -13.26 8.82 10.55
C VAL A 414 -11.84 8.52 10.08
N ILE A 415 -11.08 9.57 9.80
CA ILE A 415 -9.69 9.50 9.37
C ILE A 415 -8.84 10.23 10.41
N ALA A 416 -7.82 9.56 10.93
CA ALA A 416 -6.85 10.12 11.85
C ALA A 416 -5.80 10.99 11.12
N GLN A 417 -4.90 11.64 11.86
CA GLN A 417 -3.86 12.51 11.26
C GLN A 417 -2.84 11.70 10.45
N ASP A 418 -2.60 10.46 10.84
CA ASP A 418 -1.79 9.41 10.19
C ASP A 418 -2.49 8.74 8.98
N GLY A 419 -3.68 9.21 8.59
CA GLY A 419 -4.44 8.64 7.47
C GLY A 419 -5.22 7.36 7.79
N GLN A 420 -5.07 6.77 8.97
CA GLN A 420 -5.81 5.57 9.37
C GLN A 420 -7.31 5.84 9.44
N ALA A 421 -8.13 4.89 8.96
CA ALA A 421 -9.56 5.05 8.88
C ALA A 421 -10.35 4.02 9.70
N LYS A 422 -11.37 4.48 10.44
CA LYS A 422 -12.34 3.61 11.12
C LYS A 422 -13.76 3.93 10.69
N TYR A 423 -14.61 2.91 10.64
CA TYR A 423 -16.02 3.06 10.30
C TYR A 423 -16.92 2.94 11.52
N SER A 424 -17.99 3.72 11.55
CA SER A 424 -19.09 3.52 12.49
C SER A 424 -19.90 2.27 12.15
N ASN A 425 -20.86 1.93 13.01
CA ASN A 425 -21.99 1.10 12.59
C ASN A 425 -22.72 1.72 11.38
N VAL A 426 -23.29 0.87 10.54
CA VAL A 426 -24.18 1.31 9.46
C VAL A 426 -25.58 1.52 10.02
N VAL A 427 -26.20 2.64 9.67
CA VAL A 427 -27.62 2.92 9.99
C VAL A 427 -28.46 2.95 8.73
N LEU A 428 -29.62 2.30 8.79
CA LEU A 428 -30.61 2.28 7.74
C LEU A 428 -31.70 3.31 8.03
N VAL A 429 -31.91 4.23 7.10
CA VAL A 429 -33.02 5.17 7.11
C VAL A 429 -33.99 4.79 6.01
N ARG A 430 -35.22 4.49 6.41
CA ARG A 430 -36.32 4.31 5.48
C ARG A 430 -36.93 5.67 5.18
N LYS A 431 -36.83 6.12 3.93
CA LYS A 431 -37.47 7.37 3.50
C LYS A 431 -38.97 7.23 3.73
N GLY A 432 -39.56 8.18 4.48
CA GLY A 432 -40.99 8.21 4.72
C GLY A 432 -41.73 8.21 3.38
N LYS A 433 -42.51 7.17 3.10
CA LYS A 433 -43.42 7.20 1.95
C LYS A 433 -44.41 8.33 2.21
N THR A 434 -44.45 9.33 1.33
CA THR A 434 -45.64 10.17 1.21
C THR A 434 -46.75 9.31 0.60
N VAL A 435 -47.33 8.44 1.42
CA VAL A 435 -48.53 7.67 1.07
C VAL A 435 -49.66 8.70 0.99
N ALA A 436 -50.29 8.83 -0.19
CA ALA A 436 -51.54 9.57 -0.25
C ALA A 436 -52.55 8.86 0.67
N ALA A 437 -52.88 9.48 1.81
CA ALA A 437 -53.94 9.00 2.67
C ALA A 437 -55.23 8.90 1.85
N PHE A 438 -55.97 7.81 2.03
CA PHE A 438 -57.26 7.62 1.36
C PHE A 438 -58.16 8.82 1.65
N SER A 439 -58.42 9.62 0.61
CA SER A 439 -59.11 10.88 0.76
C SER A 439 -59.96 11.19 -0.46
N VAL A 440 -61.05 11.90 -0.23
CA VAL A 440 -61.97 12.38 -1.26
C VAL A 440 -61.95 13.90 -1.20
N MET A 441 -61.62 14.56 -2.32
CA MET A 441 -61.50 16.01 -2.38
C MET A 441 -62.00 16.60 -3.70
N PRO A 442 -62.64 17.78 -3.69
CA PRO A 442 -63.05 18.52 -2.49
C PRO A 442 -64.15 17.76 -1.72
N ASN A 443 -64.24 18.03 -0.42
CA ASN A 443 -65.29 17.52 0.45
C ASN A 443 -65.65 18.64 1.45
N PRO A 444 -66.82 19.30 1.34
CA PRO A 444 -67.96 18.96 0.47
C PRO A 444 -67.67 19.05 -1.05
N ALA A 445 -68.28 18.15 -1.82
CA ALA A 445 -68.23 18.09 -3.27
C ALA A 445 -69.54 18.63 -3.85
N ASN A 446 -69.43 19.39 -4.95
CA ASN A 446 -70.57 19.71 -5.81
C ASN A 446 -70.65 18.63 -6.90
N ASP A 447 -70.50 18.97 -8.19
CA ASP A 447 -70.60 18.00 -9.29
C ASP A 447 -69.42 17.03 -9.42
N ASN A 448 -68.24 17.36 -8.88
CA ASN A 448 -67.04 16.54 -9.00
C ASN A 448 -66.24 16.41 -7.70
N ALA A 449 -65.57 15.26 -7.57
CA ALA A 449 -64.59 14.98 -6.53
C ALA A 449 -63.48 14.09 -7.09
N SER A 450 -62.41 13.92 -6.36
CA SER A 450 -61.29 13.03 -6.69
C SER A 450 -60.96 12.17 -5.49
N VAL A 451 -60.81 10.87 -5.74
CA VAL A 451 -60.37 9.88 -4.75
C VAL A 451 -58.87 9.70 -4.91
N ARG A 452 -58.09 10.04 -3.87
CA ARG A 452 -56.64 9.80 -3.81
C ARG A 452 -56.36 8.59 -2.93
N PHE A 453 -55.53 7.68 -3.41
CA PHE A 453 -55.18 6.44 -2.69
C PHE A 453 -53.84 5.88 -3.17
N TYR A 454 -53.31 4.91 -2.44
CA TYR A 454 -52.04 4.25 -2.74
C TYR A 454 -52.23 2.74 -2.92
N THR A 455 -51.49 2.14 -3.85
CA THR A 455 -51.45 0.68 -4.06
C THR A 455 -50.01 0.17 -4.12
N GLU A 456 -49.71 -0.96 -3.48
CA GLU A 456 -48.35 -1.54 -3.43
C GLU A 456 -47.89 -2.19 -4.73
N LYS A 457 -48.85 -2.57 -5.57
CA LYS A 457 -48.65 -3.22 -6.88
C LYS A 457 -49.70 -2.73 -7.87
N GLU A 458 -49.44 -2.96 -9.16
CA GLU A 458 -50.43 -2.74 -10.20
C GLU A 458 -51.58 -3.74 -10.02
N THR A 459 -52.80 -3.23 -9.79
CA THR A 459 -53.98 -4.06 -9.52
C THR A 459 -55.26 -3.37 -10.00
N ILE A 460 -56.37 -4.12 -10.02
CA ILE A 460 -57.70 -3.57 -10.31
C ILE A 460 -58.35 -3.22 -8.97
N VAL A 461 -58.67 -1.94 -8.79
CA VAL A 461 -59.39 -1.47 -7.61
C VAL A 461 -60.86 -1.27 -7.93
N SER A 462 -61.73 -1.40 -6.93
CA SER A 462 -63.14 -1.02 -7.06
C SER A 462 -63.52 0.06 -6.07
N ILE A 463 -64.07 1.16 -6.58
CA ILE A 463 -64.67 2.22 -5.78
C ILE A 463 -66.18 2.04 -5.79
N SER A 464 -66.79 2.14 -4.61
CA SER A 464 -68.24 2.21 -4.45
C SER A 464 -68.63 3.38 -3.57
N ILE A 465 -69.75 4.02 -3.89
CA ILE A 465 -70.36 5.05 -3.04
C ILE A 465 -71.69 4.50 -2.54
N ARG A 466 -71.91 4.62 -1.23
CA ARG A 466 -73.15 4.23 -0.56
C ARG A 466 -73.79 5.43 0.10
N ASP A 467 -75.12 5.47 0.11
CA ASP A 467 -75.87 6.45 0.89
C ASP A 467 -75.84 6.12 2.40
N PHE A 468 -76.47 6.96 3.22
CA PHE A 468 -76.54 6.77 4.68
C PHE A 468 -77.31 5.51 5.10
N THR A 469 -78.10 4.90 4.21
CA THR A 469 -78.79 3.62 4.45
C THR A 469 -77.96 2.41 4.04
N GLY A 470 -76.76 2.63 3.48
CA GLY A 470 -75.87 1.59 2.97
C GLY A 470 -76.19 1.13 1.54
N LYS A 471 -77.18 1.74 0.89
CA LYS A 471 -77.55 1.42 -0.50
C LYS A 471 -76.46 1.91 -1.45
N LEU A 472 -76.06 1.03 -2.36
CA LEU A 472 -75.07 1.33 -3.41
C LEU A 472 -75.65 2.34 -4.42
N VAL A 473 -74.99 3.50 -4.58
CA VAL A 473 -75.42 4.57 -5.51
C VAL A 473 -74.43 4.78 -6.66
N TYR A 474 -73.18 4.36 -6.49
CA TYR A 474 -72.14 4.40 -7.53
C TYR A 474 -71.19 3.21 -7.36
N SER A 475 -70.70 2.65 -8.47
CA SER A 475 -69.64 1.65 -8.46
C SER A 475 -68.81 1.74 -9.73
N GLN A 476 -67.49 1.68 -9.60
CA GLN A 476 -66.55 1.70 -10.71
C GLN A 476 -65.35 0.81 -10.40
N LYS A 477 -64.88 0.07 -11.40
CA LYS A 477 -63.56 -0.57 -11.37
C LYS A 477 -62.58 0.26 -12.17
N ALA A 478 -61.35 0.36 -11.68
CA ALA A 478 -60.27 1.07 -12.36
C ALA A 478 -58.95 0.32 -12.19
N LYS A 479 -58.08 0.44 -13.18
CA LYS A 479 -56.71 -0.05 -13.10
C LYS A 479 -55.88 0.96 -12.29
N ALA A 480 -55.28 0.51 -11.20
CA ALA A 480 -54.38 1.30 -10.38
C ALA A 480 -52.93 0.89 -10.66
N LEU A 481 -52.05 1.87 -10.86
CA LEU A 481 -50.61 1.65 -11.01
C LEU A 481 -49.97 1.49 -9.62
N LYS A 482 -48.81 0.85 -9.53
CA LYS A 482 -48.02 0.84 -8.29
C LYS A 482 -47.72 2.30 -7.87
N GLY A 483 -48.03 2.67 -6.63
CA GLY A 483 -47.83 4.01 -6.10
C GLY A 483 -49.13 4.80 -5.85
N ASN A 484 -49.04 6.12 -5.90
CA ASN A 484 -50.17 7.04 -5.67
C ASN A 484 -51.06 7.13 -6.92
N ASN A 485 -52.37 6.99 -6.73
CA ASN A 485 -53.38 7.03 -7.79
C ASN A 485 -54.43 8.10 -7.47
N VAL A 486 -55.00 8.69 -8.53
CA VAL A 486 -56.11 9.64 -8.45
C VAL A 486 -57.22 9.18 -9.37
N LEU A 487 -58.43 8.98 -8.82
CA LEU A 487 -59.61 8.60 -9.60
C LEU A 487 -60.68 9.69 -9.52
N PRO A 488 -61.11 10.27 -10.66
CA PRO A 488 -62.15 11.29 -10.68
C PRO A 488 -63.54 10.66 -10.45
N LEU A 489 -64.33 11.31 -9.60
CA LEU A 489 -65.76 11.13 -9.44
C LEU A 489 -66.45 12.29 -10.15
N THR A 490 -67.29 11.98 -11.14
CA THR A 490 -67.98 12.98 -11.96
C THR A 490 -69.48 12.79 -11.88
N ASN A 491 -70.23 13.83 -12.21
CA ASN A 491 -71.70 13.81 -12.24
C ASN A 491 -72.28 13.44 -10.86
N LEU A 492 -71.74 14.03 -9.79
CA LEU A 492 -72.23 13.84 -8.42
C LEU A 492 -73.53 14.63 -8.17
N SER A 493 -73.82 15.63 -8.99
CA SER A 493 -75.01 16.49 -8.86
C SER A 493 -76.35 15.78 -9.05
N LYS A 494 -76.35 14.57 -9.62
CA LYS A 494 -77.54 13.72 -9.71
C LYS A 494 -77.96 13.09 -8.37
N TYR A 495 -77.11 13.17 -7.34
CA TYR A 495 -77.37 12.62 -6.02
C TYR A 495 -77.83 13.73 -5.08
N SER A 496 -78.80 13.44 -4.21
CA SER A 496 -79.31 14.41 -3.24
C SER A 496 -78.23 14.88 -2.27
N ASP A 497 -78.34 16.13 -1.82
CA ASP A 497 -77.46 16.66 -0.78
C ASP A 497 -77.48 15.76 0.46
N GLY A 498 -76.30 15.45 0.99
CA GLY A 498 -76.20 14.52 2.11
C GLY A 498 -74.83 13.91 2.32
N VAL A 499 -74.77 13.01 3.30
CA VAL A 499 -73.56 12.27 3.65
C VAL A 499 -73.56 10.92 2.94
N TYR A 500 -72.46 10.65 2.25
CA TYR A 500 -72.17 9.42 1.54
C TYR A 500 -70.90 8.76 2.08
N HIS A 501 -70.82 7.45 1.93
CA HIS A 501 -69.65 6.64 2.26
C HIS A 501 -68.99 6.13 0.99
N VAL A 502 -67.75 6.56 0.76
CA VAL A 502 -66.91 6.06 -0.34
C VAL A 502 -66.09 4.91 0.20
N GLN A 503 -66.20 3.74 -0.43
CA GLN A 503 -65.42 2.54 -0.13
C GLN A 503 -64.51 2.22 -1.32
N LEU A 504 -63.23 2.03 -1.04
CA LEU A 504 -62.23 1.54 -1.98
C LEU A 504 -61.84 0.12 -1.58
N MET A 505 -61.92 -0.82 -2.50
CA MET A 505 -61.45 -2.19 -2.33
C MET A 505 -60.21 -2.41 -3.20
N ILE A 506 -59.11 -2.79 -2.56
CA ILE A 506 -57.83 -3.16 -3.17
C ILE A 506 -57.56 -4.61 -2.76
N ASP A 507 -57.62 -5.54 -3.69
CA ASP A 507 -57.55 -6.98 -3.41
C ASP A 507 -58.61 -7.42 -2.35
N HIS A 508 -58.20 -7.61 -1.09
CA HIS A 508 -59.08 -7.98 0.03
C HIS A 508 -59.25 -6.86 1.08
N ASP A 509 -58.52 -5.75 0.95
CA ASP A 509 -58.56 -4.64 1.90
C ASP A 509 -59.61 -3.61 1.50
N VAL A 510 -60.38 -3.13 2.47
CA VAL A 510 -61.41 -2.11 2.29
C VAL A 510 -61.03 -0.85 3.06
N GLN A 511 -60.86 0.25 2.33
CA GLN A 511 -60.68 1.59 2.89
C GLN A 511 -61.95 2.40 2.71
N SER A 512 -62.25 3.31 3.64
CA SER A 512 -63.48 4.12 3.59
C SER A 512 -63.27 5.57 4.00
N ALA A 513 -64.05 6.46 3.38
CA ALA A 513 -63.98 7.90 3.57
C ALA A 513 -65.38 8.50 3.43
N LYS A 514 -65.62 9.57 4.19
CA LYS A 514 -66.85 10.35 4.10
C LYS A 514 -66.80 11.25 2.86
N LEU A 515 -67.90 11.34 2.14
CA LEU A 515 -68.15 12.33 1.08
C LEU A 515 -69.43 13.08 1.42
N ILE A 516 -69.36 14.40 1.48
CA ILE A 516 -70.51 15.29 1.64
C ILE A 516 -70.81 15.83 0.24
N ILE A 517 -72.01 15.57 -0.28
CA ILE A 517 -72.48 16.18 -1.53
C ILE A 517 -73.36 17.38 -1.16
N GLN A 518 -73.05 18.54 -1.74
CA GLN A 518 -73.79 19.79 -1.57
C GLN A 518 -73.85 20.51 -2.92
N ASN A 519 -75.02 20.49 -3.53
CA ASN A 519 -75.24 21.03 -4.89
C ASN A 519 -75.58 22.51 -4.92
#